data_AF-A0AAU1UZR3-F1
#
_entry.id   AF-A0AAU1UZR3-F1
#
_cell.length_a   1.000
_cell.length_b   1.000
_cell.length_c   1.000
_cell.angle_alpha   90.00
_cell.angle_beta   90.00
_cell.angle_gamma   90.00
#
_symmetry.space_group_name_H-M   'P 1'
#
loop_
_entity.id
_entity.type
_entity.pdbx_description
1 polymer ?
#
loop_
_entity_poly.entity_id
_entity_poly.type
_entity_poly.pdbx_seq_one_letter_code
_entity_poly.pdbx_strand_id
1 'polypeptide(L)'
;MSLGDEHEASGGYGGTGQTRTRLPETGGDVYGGARRGGRSSSRSLITVVGVVVLLIAAIAFANRGGDDSSSAGGSGNKPKASTTAASGTKPVQSGFAHDQQGAQSAAANYAVALGSTGMFQSDSRHAIVDTVYTPTAAAKLQGAMDAAYSTDFLSKLGLDASGNAPNGSTFVSRTIPVGTKVIQYSDNSAAVAVWYMGLIGMSSQSSTDPVSSTWKTWTFDLQWVNGDWKITTDTQKDGPAPVPGDDKAATSDEISKAIEEYGGFTYAR
;
A
#
# COMPACT_ATOMS: atom_id res chain seq x y z
N MET A 1 -11.12 -24.41 70.79
CA MET A 1 -11.71 -23.30 70.00
C MET A 1 -10.99 -22.04 70.43
N SER A 2 -10.34 -21.32 69.51
CA SER A 2 -9.40 -20.24 69.81
C SER A 2 -10.07 -18.88 69.74
N LEU A 3 -9.71 -18.02 70.70
CA LEU A 3 -10.11 -16.64 70.94
C LEU A 3 -9.28 -15.64 70.10
N GLY A 4 -9.79 -14.42 69.92
CA GLY A 4 -8.95 -13.22 69.72
C GLY A 4 -9.53 -12.11 68.82
N ASP A 5 -10.35 -11.23 69.40
CA ASP A 5 -10.65 -9.85 68.95
C ASP A 5 -9.53 -8.90 69.40
N GLU A 6 -9.04 -7.96 68.57
CA GLU A 6 -8.46 -6.68 69.02
C GLU A 6 -8.56 -5.53 67.95
N HIS A 7 -9.37 -4.52 68.29
CA HIS A 7 -9.19 -3.04 68.25
C HIS A 7 -8.87 -2.19 66.99
N GLU A 8 -9.65 -1.09 66.90
CA GLU A 8 -9.53 0.14 66.09
C GLU A 8 -8.42 1.13 66.56
N ALA A 9 -8.04 2.07 65.67
CA ALA A 9 -8.09 3.55 65.86
C ALA A 9 -7.45 4.24 64.63
N SER A 10 -8.22 4.85 63.73
CA SER A 10 -8.61 6.28 63.68
C SER A 10 -7.47 7.25 63.31
N GLY A 11 -7.70 8.04 62.26
CA GLY A 11 -6.76 9.08 61.79
C GLY A 11 -7.12 9.67 60.44
N GLY A 12 -8.33 10.23 60.32
CA GLY A 12 -8.74 11.01 59.14
C GLY A 12 -8.32 12.48 59.25
N TYR A 13 -7.92 13.08 58.13
CA TYR A 13 -8.27 14.46 57.81
C TYR A 13 -8.18 14.69 56.29
N GLY A 14 -9.33 14.92 55.66
CA GLY A 14 -9.45 15.42 54.30
C GLY A 14 -9.45 16.95 54.27
N GLY A 15 -9.27 17.55 53.09
CA GLY A 15 -9.44 18.99 52.93
C GLY A 15 -8.98 19.51 51.57
N THR A 16 -9.95 19.81 50.72
CA THR A 16 -9.86 20.28 49.34
C THR A 16 -9.41 21.73 49.18
N GLY A 17 -8.68 22.01 48.08
CA GLY A 17 -8.79 23.25 47.30
C GLY A 17 -7.74 24.34 47.56
N GLN A 18 -6.91 24.64 46.54
CA GLN A 18 -6.66 26.01 46.02
C GLN A 18 -5.62 26.00 44.89
N THR A 19 -6.05 26.44 43.71
CA THR A 19 -5.22 26.89 42.58
C THR A 19 -4.45 28.16 42.92
N ARG A 20 -3.14 28.23 42.62
CA ARG A 20 -2.46 29.49 42.24
C ARG A 20 -1.12 29.25 41.51
N THR A 21 -1.10 29.71 40.28
CA THR A 21 0.04 29.94 39.38
C THR A 21 1.14 30.79 40.02
N ARG A 22 2.41 30.45 39.81
CA ARG A 22 3.50 31.43 39.71
C ARG A 22 4.52 31.05 38.63
N LEU A 23 4.62 31.96 37.67
CA LEU A 23 5.68 32.14 36.68
C LEU A 23 6.91 32.75 37.36
N PRO A 24 8.15 32.43 36.96
CA PRO A 24 9.26 33.35 37.11
C PRO A 24 9.46 34.16 35.82
N GLU A 25 9.32 35.49 35.93
CA GLU A 25 9.91 36.43 34.98
C GLU A 25 11.40 36.62 35.27
N THR A 26 12.19 36.78 34.22
CA THR A 26 13.47 37.51 34.26
C THR A 26 13.61 38.24 32.92
N GLY A 27 13.50 39.58 32.95
CA GLY A 27 13.88 40.50 31.87
C GLY A 27 15.41 40.55 31.70
N GLY A 28 16.02 41.30 30.77
CA GLY A 28 15.62 42.18 29.65
C GLY A 28 16.81 42.14 28.65
N ASP A 29 16.69 42.62 27.42
CA ASP A 29 17.27 43.88 26.88
C ASP A 29 16.84 43.90 25.38
N VAL A 30 16.22 44.90 24.72
CA VAL A 30 16.43 46.35 24.51
C VAL A 30 17.79 46.71 23.88
N TYR A 31 17.88 46.53 22.55
CA TYR A 31 18.45 47.45 21.52
C TYR A 31 18.94 46.66 20.30
N GLY A 32 18.47 47.01 19.09
CA GLY A 32 19.10 46.58 17.83
C GLY A 32 18.13 46.31 16.68
N GLY A 33 17.61 47.36 16.04
CA GLY A 33 16.95 47.22 14.74
C GLY A 33 17.96 47.22 13.59
N ALA A 34 17.72 46.39 12.55
CA ALA A 34 18.00 46.70 11.14
C ALA A 34 17.46 45.60 10.21
N ARG A 35 16.91 46.05 9.07
CA ARG A 35 16.23 45.29 8.02
C ARG A 35 17.21 44.48 7.15
N ARG A 36 16.81 43.26 6.76
CA ARG A 36 17.12 42.56 5.49
C ARG A 36 15.97 41.57 5.28
N GLY A 37 15.15 41.67 4.24
CA GLY A 37 15.53 41.61 2.83
C GLY A 37 14.86 40.34 2.30
N GLY A 38 13.81 40.49 1.50
CA GLY A 38 12.92 39.41 1.12
C GLY A 38 13.61 38.26 0.40
N ARG A 39 13.05 37.07 0.56
CA ARG A 39 13.00 36.02 -0.44
C ARG A 39 11.71 35.23 -0.23
N SER A 40 10.71 35.59 -1.03
CA SER A 40 9.75 34.61 -1.53
C SER A 40 10.58 33.49 -2.16
N SER A 41 10.60 32.33 -1.53
CA SER A 41 11.14 31.11 -2.13
C SER A 41 10.01 30.12 -2.19
N SER A 42 9.36 30.16 -3.36
CA SER A 42 8.91 28.99 -4.13
C SER A 42 8.55 27.78 -3.28
N ARG A 43 7.25 27.51 -3.25
CA ARG A 43 6.70 26.16 -3.19
C ARG A 43 7.64 25.25 -3.98
N SER A 44 8.41 24.43 -3.27
CA SER A 44 9.04 23.26 -3.87
C SER A 44 7.90 22.37 -4.28
N LEU A 45 7.45 22.60 -5.50
CA LEU A 45 6.63 21.69 -6.28
C LEU A 45 7.57 20.51 -6.56
N ILE A 46 7.73 19.65 -5.55
CA ILE A 46 8.20 18.30 -5.77
C ILE A 46 7.16 17.76 -6.74
N THR A 47 7.57 17.61 -7.99
CA THR A 47 6.87 16.86 -9.01
C THR A 47 6.69 15.44 -8.48
N VAL A 48 5.57 15.21 -7.81
CA VAL A 48 5.10 13.91 -7.37
C VAL A 48 4.53 13.22 -8.61
N VAL A 49 5.44 12.68 -9.41
CA VAL A 49 5.11 11.85 -10.56
C VAL A 49 6.20 10.77 -10.56
N GLY A 50 5.85 9.55 -10.15
CA GLY A 50 6.81 8.43 -10.10
C GLY A 50 6.86 7.63 -8.80
N VAL A 51 5.83 7.72 -7.94
CA VAL A 51 5.85 6.99 -6.66
C VAL A 51 5.73 5.47 -6.83
N VAL A 52 5.03 4.99 -7.88
CA VAL A 52 4.90 3.55 -8.18
C VAL A 52 6.25 2.89 -8.48
N VAL A 53 7.13 3.62 -9.15
CA VAL A 53 8.38 3.11 -9.75
C VAL A 53 9.48 2.98 -8.70
N LEU A 54 9.67 4.02 -7.90
CA LEU A 54 10.72 4.05 -6.89
C LEU A 54 10.51 3.00 -5.80
N LEU A 55 9.25 2.63 -5.54
CA LEU A 55 8.93 1.69 -4.47
C LEU A 55 8.99 0.22 -4.91
N ILE A 56 8.64 -0.12 -6.16
CA ILE A 56 8.90 -1.48 -6.66
C ILE A 56 10.41 -1.71 -6.80
N ALA A 57 11.16 -0.71 -7.28
CA ALA A 57 12.62 -0.79 -7.36
C ALA A 57 13.28 -0.98 -5.99
N ALA A 58 12.82 -0.29 -4.93
CA ALA A 58 13.38 -0.42 -3.59
C ALA A 58 13.18 -1.83 -2.98
N ILE A 59 12.09 -2.53 -3.31
CA ILE A 59 11.81 -3.89 -2.81
C ILE A 59 12.74 -4.92 -3.46
N ALA A 60 12.99 -4.82 -4.77
CA ALA A 60 13.91 -5.72 -5.48
C ALA A 60 15.35 -5.67 -4.93
N PHE A 61 15.76 -4.56 -4.29
CA PHE A 61 17.09 -4.42 -3.70
C PHE A 61 17.20 -4.91 -2.24
N ALA A 62 16.09 -5.05 -1.50
CA ALA A 62 16.14 -5.33 -0.07
C ALA A 62 16.36 -6.82 0.29
N ASN A 63 16.10 -7.75 -0.64
CA ASN A 63 16.03 -9.19 -0.34
C ASN A 63 17.25 -10.01 -0.73
N ARG A 64 18.42 -9.39 -0.98
CA ARG A 64 19.65 -10.12 -1.35
C ARG A 64 20.39 -10.65 -0.11
N GLY A 65 19.87 -11.71 0.51
CA GLY A 65 20.52 -12.44 1.61
C GLY A 65 20.25 -13.93 1.49
N GLY A 66 21.32 -14.73 1.34
CA GLY A 66 21.25 -16.18 1.12
C GLY A 66 21.16 -16.99 2.41
N ASP A 67 20.67 -18.23 2.27
CA ASP A 67 21.43 -19.47 2.54
C ASP A 67 20.51 -20.69 2.31
N ASP A 68 21.10 -21.74 1.72
CA ASP A 68 20.45 -22.99 1.31
C ASP A 68 20.08 -23.90 2.49
N SER A 69 18.91 -24.54 2.42
CA SER A 69 18.75 -25.91 2.92
C SER A 69 17.54 -26.63 2.32
N SER A 70 17.80 -27.85 1.85
CA SER A 70 16.84 -28.78 1.23
C SER A 70 16.06 -29.59 2.27
N SER A 71 14.76 -29.82 2.07
CA SER A 71 14.10 -31.01 2.65
C SER A 71 12.85 -31.45 1.88
N ALA A 72 12.57 -32.75 2.01
CA ALA A 72 11.85 -33.63 1.10
C ALA A 72 10.32 -33.56 1.15
N GLY A 73 9.71 -33.90 0.01
CA GLY A 73 8.26 -33.89 -0.23
C GLY A 73 7.50 -35.11 0.32
N GLY A 74 6.25 -34.85 0.69
CA GLY A 74 5.24 -35.87 0.99
C GLY A 74 3.95 -35.58 0.22
N SER A 75 3.61 -36.46 -0.73
CA SER A 75 2.41 -36.38 -1.56
C SER A 75 1.20 -36.98 -0.83
N GLY A 76 0.26 -36.12 -0.42
CA GLY A 76 -1.08 -36.51 0.04
C GLY A 76 -2.16 -36.02 -0.93
N ASN A 77 -2.93 -36.96 -1.48
CA ASN A 77 -4.00 -36.75 -2.46
C ASN A 77 -5.08 -35.78 -1.92
N LYS A 78 -5.15 -34.54 -2.43
CA LYS A 78 -6.11 -33.51 -1.99
C LYS A 78 -7.32 -33.38 -2.96
N PRO A 79 -8.52 -33.06 -2.45
CA PRO A 79 -9.71 -32.83 -3.28
C PRO A 79 -9.49 -31.70 -4.28
N LYS A 80 -10.10 -31.81 -5.47
CA LYS A 80 -10.02 -30.81 -6.54
C LYS A 80 -10.78 -29.56 -6.09
N ALA A 81 -10.05 -28.54 -5.62
CA ALA A 81 -10.63 -27.24 -5.29
C ALA A 81 -11.18 -26.64 -6.59
N SER A 82 -12.48 -26.32 -6.62
CA SER A 82 -13.00 -25.41 -7.64
C SER A 82 -12.32 -24.08 -7.43
N THR A 83 -11.45 -23.70 -8.38
CA THR A 83 -10.73 -22.43 -8.38
C THR A 83 -11.71 -21.29 -8.10
N THR A 84 -11.35 -20.34 -7.24
CA THR A 84 -12.00 -19.01 -7.25
C THR A 84 -11.52 -18.26 -8.49
N ALA A 85 -11.83 -18.80 -9.67
CA ALA A 85 -11.67 -18.10 -10.92
C ALA A 85 -12.36 -16.74 -10.76
N ALA A 86 -11.71 -15.67 -11.22
CA ALA A 86 -12.31 -14.36 -11.30
C ALA A 86 -13.73 -14.55 -11.83
N SER A 87 -14.76 -14.19 -11.04
CA SER A 87 -16.12 -14.45 -11.48
C SER A 87 -16.29 -13.66 -12.76
N GLY A 88 -16.30 -14.36 -13.90
CA GLY A 88 -16.45 -13.77 -15.24
C GLY A 88 -17.81 -13.10 -15.44
N THR A 89 -18.61 -12.98 -14.39
CA THR A 89 -19.72 -12.04 -14.29
C THR A 89 -19.16 -10.63 -14.31
N LYS A 90 -19.35 -9.97 -15.45
CA LYS A 90 -19.18 -8.51 -15.61
C LYS A 90 -19.81 -7.81 -14.39
N PRO A 91 -19.12 -6.84 -13.75
CA PRO A 91 -19.69 -6.08 -12.65
C PRO A 91 -21.03 -5.46 -13.04
N VAL A 92 -21.97 -5.49 -12.09
CA VAL A 92 -23.30 -4.90 -12.23
C VAL A 92 -23.14 -3.37 -12.16
N GLN A 93 -23.55 -2.68 -13.23
CA GLN A 93 -23.45 -1.24 -13.51
C GLN A 93 -22.03 -0.63 -13.53
N SER A 94 -21.71 0.05 -14.63
CA SER A 94 -20.42 0.70 -14.88
C SER A 94 -20.23 1.96 -14.02
N GLY A 95 -19.08 2.07 -13.36
CA GLY A 95 -18.68 3.24 -12.57
C GLY A 95 -18.97 3.09 -11.07
N PHE A 96 -18.24 3.84 -10.25
CA PHE A 96 -18.48 3.90 -8.81
C PHE A 96 -19.61 4.89 -8.49
N ALA A 97 -20.29 4.72 -7.35
CA ALA A 97 -21.32 5.68 -6.93
C ALA A 97 -20.75 7.10 -6.76
N HIS A 98 -21.55 8.11 -7.09
CA HIS A 98 -21.16 9.53 -6.93
C HIS A 98 -21.33 9.99 -5.47
N ASP A 99 -20.71 9.27 -4.55
CA ASP A 99 -20.73 9.56 -3.13
C ASP A 99 -19.38 9.20 -2.48
N GLN A 100 -19.28 9.45 -1.18
CA GLN A 100 -18.08 9.15 -0.39
C GLN A 100 -17.72 7.66 -0.39
N GLN A 101 -18.72 6.78 -0.35
CA GLN A 101 -18.48 5.33 -0.34
C GLN A 101 -17.97 4.86 -1.71
N GLY A 102 -18.53 5.39 -2.80
CA GLY A 102 -18.06 5.15 -4.15
C GLY A 102 -16.63 5.63 -4.37
N ALA A 103 -16.22 6.76 -3.79
CA ALA A 103 -14.82 7.21 -3.82
C ALA A 103 -13.88 6.23 -3.09
N GLN A 104 -14.31 5.67 -1.96
CA GLN A 104 -13.54 4.65 -1.23
C GLN A 104 -13.43 3.35 -2.02
N SER A 105 -14.54 2.89 -2.62
CA SER A 105 -14.55 1.72 -3.50
C SER A 105 -13.64 1.94 -4.70
N ALA A 106 -13.68 3.12 -5.33
CA ALA A 106 -12.80 3.48 -6.44
C ALA A 106 -11.33 3.37 -6.05
N ALA A 107 -10.92 4.01 -4.95
CA ALA A 107 -9.54 3.99 -4.47
C ALA A 107 -9.03 2.56 -4.19
N ALA A 108 -9.83 1.72 -3.51
CA ALA A 108 -9.44 0.35 -3.23
C ALA A 108 -9.26 -0.48 -4.52
N ASN A 109 -10.16 -0.31 -5.49
CA ASN A 109 -10.10 -1.00 -6.77
C ASN A 109 -8.92 -0.53 -7.64
N TYR A 110 -8.62 0.77 -7.62
CA TYR A 110 -7.47 1.31 -8.33
C TYR A 110 -6.15 0.85 -7.72
N ALA A 111 -6.06 0.70 -6.39
CA ALA A 111 -4.89 0.10 -5.75
C ALA A 111 -4.65 -1.36 -6.21
N VAL A 112 -5.72 -2.15 -6.38
CA VAL A 112 -5.63 -3.52 -6.92
C VAL A 112 -5.12 -3.51 -8.36
N ALA A 113 -5.70 -2.68 -9.23
CA ALA A 113 -5.33 -2.61 -10.63
C ALA A 113 -3.87 -2.13 -10.83
N LEU A 114 -3.49 -1.05 -10.14
CA LEU A 114 -2.14 -0.46 -10.22
C LEU A 114 -1.06 -1.29 -9.51
N GLY A 115 -1.44 -2.24 -8.66
CA GLY A 115 -0.53 -3.21 -8.03
C GLY A 115 -0.59 -4.60 -8.65
N SER A 116 -1.12 -4.72 -9.86
CA SER A 116 -1.25 -5.99 -10.57
C SER A 116 -0.07 -6.27 -11.51
N THR A 117 0.08 -7.53 -11.92
CA THR A 117 1.04 -7.92 -12.96
C THR A 117 0.80 -7.21 -14.31
N GLY A 118 -0.42 -6.73 -14.57
CA GLY A 118 -0.75 -5.98 -15.79
C GLY A 118 0.07 -4.70 -15.95
N MET A 119 0.51 -4.09 -14.85
CA MET A 119 1.38 -2.90 -14.91
C MET A 119 2.77 -3.19 -15.51
N PHE A 120 3.20 -4.45 -15.50
CA PHE A 120 4.52 -4.85 -16.03
C PHE A 120 4.49 -5.18 -17.52
N GLN A 121 3.29 -5.28 -18.13
CA GLN A 121 3.10 -5.48 -19.56
C GLN A 121 2.65 -4.17 -20.20
N SER A 122 3.29 -3.72 -21.29
CA SER A 122 3.09 -2.36 -21.80
C SER A 122 1.65 -2.02 -22.17
N ASP A 123 1.00 -2.85 -22.98
CA ASP A 123 -0.36 -2.59 -23.45
C ASP A 123 -1.38 -2.64 -22.29
N SER A 124 -1.19 -3.58 -21.36
CA SER A 124 -2.04 -3.70 -20.17
C SER A 124 -1.84 -2.50 -19.23
N ARG A 125 -0.60 -2.05 -19.02
CA ARG A 125 -0.29 -0.85 -18.23
C ARG A 125 -0.98 0.37 -18.81
N HIS A 126 -0.87 0.61 -20.11
CA HIS A 126 -1.53 1.76 -20.76
C HIS A 126 -3.04 1.71 -20.56
N ALA A 127 -3.67 0.54 -20.79
CA ALA A 127 -5.10 0.37 -20.57
C ALA A 127 -5.52 0.60 -19.10
N ILE A 128 -4.75 0.13 -18.13
CA ILE A 128 -5.00 0.37 -16.70
C ILE A 128 -4.91 1.87 -16.39
N VAL A 129 -3.83 2.52 -16.81
CA VAL A 129 -3.58 3.95 -16.54
C VAL A 129 -4.68 4.82 -17.15
N ASP A 130 -5.06 4.58 -18.40
CA ASP A 130 -6.13 5.31 -19.08
C ASP A 130 -7.51 5.08 -18.43
N THR A 131 -7.70 3.90 -17.81
CA THR A 131 -8.95 3.56 -17.14
C THR A 131 -9.07 4.26 -15.78
N VAL A 132 -7.99 4.32 -14.99
CA VAL A 132 -8.09 4.73 -13.58
C VAL A 132 -7.74 6.21 -13.34
N TYR A 133 -6.93 6.82 -14.20
CA TYR A 133 -6.58 8.24 -14.12
C TYR A 133 -7.53 9.12 -14.94
N THR A 134 -7.57 10.42 -14.61
CA THR A 134 -8.17 11.41 -15.51
C THR A 134 -7.39 11.43 -16.84
N PRO A 135 -8.02 11.76 -17.99
CA PRO A 135 -7.32 11.83 -19.28
C PRO A 135 -6.07 12.74 -19.23
N THR A 136 -6.17 13.86 -18.53
CA THR A 136 -5.06 14.80 -18.33
C THR A 136 -3.91 14.20 -17.51
N ALA A 137 -4.20 13.41 -16.48
CA ALA A 137 -3.18 12.78 -15.65
C ALA A 137 -2.54 11.59 -16.38
N ALA A 138 -3.34 10.74 -17.05
CA ALA A 138 -2.87 9.61 -17.85
C ALA A 138 -1.87 10.06 -18.92
N ALA A 139 -2.23 11.08 -19.71
CA ALA A 139 -1.37 11.63 -20.76
C ALA A 139 -0.03 12.18 -20.22
N LYS A 140 0.00 12.69 -18.98
CA LYS A 140 1.23 13.16 -18.32
C LYS A 140 2.09 12.01 -17.76
N LEU A 141 1.46 10.93 -17.35
CA LEU A 141 2.11 9.79 -16.70
C LEU A 141 2.72 8.80 -17.69
N GLN A 142 2.12 8.64 -18.87
CA GLN A 142 2.45 7.55 -19.80
C GLN A 142 3.95 7.44 -20.10
N GLY A 143 4.60 8.53 -20.54
CA GLY A 143 6.03 8.51 -20.85
C GLY A 143 6.93 8.25 -19.64
N ALA A 144 6.58 8.78 -18.47
CA ALA A 144 7.33 8.54 -17.24
C ALA A 144 7.18 7.09 -16.76
N MET A 145 5.98 6.51 -16.90
CA MET A 145 5.74 5.10 -16.60
C MET A 145 6.43 4.17 -17.59
N ASP A 146 6.45 4.49 -18.88
CA ASP A 146 7.16 3.66 -19.87
C ASP A 146 8.68 3.64 -19.62
N ALA A 147 9.27 4.78 -19.27
CA ALA A 147 10.67 4.85 -18.88
C ALA A 147 10.96 4.05 -17.59
N ALA A 148 10.02 4.06 -16.66
CA ALA A 148 10.12 3.37 -15.40
C ALA A 148 10.02 1.85 -15.51
N TYR A 149 9.07 1.36 -16.31
CA TYR A 149 8.91 -0.06 -16.64
C TYR A 149 9.82 -0.48 -17.80
N SER A 150 11.05 0.04 -17.81
CA SER A 150 12.07 -0.28 -18.81
C SER A 150 12.46 -1.75 -18.78
N THR A 151 13.01 -2.25 -19.90
CA THR A 151 13.56 -3.61 -20.00
C THR A 151 14.62 -3.90 -18.93
N ASP A 152 15.41 -2.90 -18.54
CA ASP A 152 16.42 -3.01 -17.48
C ASP A 152 15.80 -3.18 -16.10
N PHE A 153 14.63 -2.58 -15.87
CA PHE A 153 13.88 -2.77 -14.64
C PHE A 153 13.18 -4.13 -14.63
N LEU A 154 12.53 -4.52 -15.73
CA LEU A 154 11.85 -5.81 -15.86
C LEU A 154 12.83 -6.98 -15.69
N SER A 155 14.02 -6.90 -16.30
CA SER A 155 15.05 -7.94 -16.17
C SER A 155 15.57 -8.12 -14.75
N LYS A 156 15.61 -7.05 -13.92
CA LYS A 156 15.94 -7.14 -12.50
C LYS A 156 14.91 -7.92 -11.69
N LEU A 157 13.67 -7.98 -12.17
CA LEU A 157 12.59 -8.79 -11.59
C LEU A 157 12.54 -10.20 -12.20
N GLY A 158 13.49 -10.54 -13.08
CA GLY A 158 13.51 -11.81 -13.80
C GLY A 158 12.49 -11.89 -14.95
N LEU A 159 11.89 -10.77 -15.35
CA LEU A 159 10.93 -10.71 -16.45
C LEU A 159 11.62 -10.44 -17.79
N ASP A 160 11.02 -10.92 -18.87
CA ASP A 160 11.44 -10.56 -20.23
C ASP A 160 11.06 -9.10 -20.57
N ALA A 161 11.48 -8.64 -21.76
CA ALA A 161 11.18 -7.28 -22.23
C ALA A 161 9.68 -6.99 -22.44
N SER A 162 8.84 -8.03 -22.49
CA SER A 162 7.39 -7.93 -22.59
C SER A 162 6.70 -8.04 -21.21
N GLY A 163 7.47 -8.18 -20.12
CA GLY A 163 6.96 -8.30 -18.76
C GLY A 163 6.51 -9.72 -18.38
N ASN A 164 6.90 -10.75 -19.14
CA ASN A 164 6.53 -12.13 -18.85
C ASN A 164 7.57 -12.82 -17.96
N ALA A 165 7.07 -13.70 -17.09
CA ALA A 165 7.92 -14.58 -16.29
C ALA A 165 8.54 -15.69 -17.17
N PRO A 166 9.72 -16.24 -16.78
CA PRO A 166 10.30 -17.39 -17.45
C PRO A 166 9.38 -18.62 -17.39
N ASN A 167 9.52 -19.53 -18.35
CA ASN A 167 8.77 -20.78 -18.35
C ASN A 167 8.98 -21.57 -17.05
N GLY A 168 7.88 -22.03 -16.43
CA GLY A 168 7.92 -22.75 -15.16
C GLY A 168 8.07 -21.86 -13.92
N SER A 169 8.02 -20.54 -14.09
CA SER A 169 8.03 -19.57 -13.01
C SER A 169 6.73 -18.78 -12.98
N THR A 170 6.35 -18.33 -11.78
CA THR A 170 5.16 -17.50 -11.58
C THR A 170 5.57 -16.16 -10.98
N PHE A 171 5.43 -15.09 -11.75
CA PHE A 171 5.58 -13.74 -11.21
C PHE A 171 4.32 -13.32 -10.45
N VAL A 172 4.53 -12.78 -9.26
CA VAL A 172 3.47 -12.29 -8.39
C VAL A 172 3.62 -10.79 -8.26
N SER A 173 2.52 -10.08 -8.51
CA SER A 173 2.33 -8.71 -8.09
C SER A 173 0.85 -8.55 -7.78
N ARG A 174 0.52 -8.42 -6.49
CA ARG A 174 -0.85 -8.32 -6.00
C ARG A 174 -0.93 -7.29 -4.89
N THR A 175 -1.85 -6.34 -5.02
CA THR A 175 -2.27 -5.45 -3.94
C THR A 175 -3.56 -5.97 -3.31
N ILE A 176 -3.56 -6.08 -1.99
CA ILE A 176 -4.70 -6.57 -1.19
C ILE A 176 -5.10 -5.46 -0.22
N PRO A 177 -6.09 -4.62 -0.56
CA PRO A 177 -6.61 -3.60 0.33
C PRO A 177 -7.12 -4.23 1.63
N VAL A 178 -6.68 -3.69 2.77
CA VAL A 178 -7.13 -4.08 4.11
C VAL A 178 -8.19 -3.11 4.62
N GLY A 179 -8.09 -1.82 4.24
CA GLY A 179 -9.09 -0.82 4.56
C GLY A 179 -8.84 0.51 3.86
N THR A 180 -9.85 1.37 3.89
CA THR A 180 -9.77 2.74 3.35
C THR A 180 -10.09 3.78 4.41
N LYS A 181 -9.54 4.98 4.22
CA LYS A 181 -9.81 6.16 5.04
C LYS A 181 -10.00 7.37 4.14
N VAL A 182 -11.15 8.01 4.23
CA VAL A 182 -11.39 9.31 3.59
C VAL A 182 -10.65 10.39 4.37
N ILE A 183 -9.79 11.12 3.67
CA ILE A 183 -9.03 12.26 4.21
C ILE A 183 -9.80 13.55 3.94
N GLN A 184 -10.33 13.70 2.72
CA GLN A 184 -11.16 14.83 2.30
C GLN A 184 -12.23 14.35 1.33
N TYR A 185 -13.38 15.02 1.33
CA TYR A 185 -14.47 14.73 0.40
C TYR A 185 -15.25 16.01 0.06
N SER A 186 -15.60 16.14 -1.21
CA SER A 186 -16.62 17.02 -1.76
C SER A 186 -17.35 16.27 -2.86
N ASP A 187 -18.46 16.82 -3.38
CA ASP A 187 -19.20 16.18 -4.46
C ASP A 187 -18.30 15.86 -5.66
N ASN A 188 -17.33 16.71 -6.02
CA ASN A 188 -16.53 16.51 -7.23
C ASN A 188 -15.08 16.08 -6.97
N SER A 189 -14.66 15.92 -5.71
CA SER A 189 -13.27 15.58 -5.36
C SER A 189 -13.18 14.78 -4.08
N ALA A 190 -12.28 13.81 -4.00
CA ALA A 190 -12.00 13.08 -2.77
C ALA A 190 -10.50 12.82 -2.60
N ALA A 191 -10.02 12.73 -1.36
CA ALA A 191 -8.71 12.20 -1.05
C ALA A 191 -8.90 10.95 -0.18
N VAL A 192 -8.46 9.79 -0.66
CA VAL A 192 -8.68 8.51 0.02
C VAL A 192 -7.35 7.79 0.20
N ALA A 193 -7.02 7.43 1.44
CA ALA A 193 -5.93 6.52 1.76
C ALA A 193 -6.43 5.07 1.77
N VAL A 194 -5.64 4.17 1.20
CA VAL A 194 -5.83 2.72 1.16
C VAL A 194 -4.67 2.10 1.91
N TRP A 195 -4.94 1.45 3.02
CA TRP A 195 -3.94 0.62 3.72
C TRP A 195 -4.02 -0.79 3.16
N TYR A 196 -2.90 -1.34 2.71
CA TYR A 196 -2.87 -2.58 1.96
C TYR A 196 -1.64 -3.42 2.24
N MET A 197 -1.79 -4.72 1.98
CA MET A 197 -0.68 -5.67 1.90
C MET A 197 -0.37 -5.96 0.42
N GLY A 198 0.89 -5.89 0.04
CA GLY A 198 1.37 -6.29 -1.29
C GLY A 198 2.01 -7.67 -1.25
N LEU A 199 1.73 -8.53 -2.21
CA LEU A 199 2.54 -9.73 -2.51
C LEU A 199 3.33 -9.47 -3.78
N ILE A 200 4.66 -9.59 -3.70
CA ILE A 200 5.52 -9.39 -4.86
C ILE A 200 6.70 -10.34 -4.84
N GLY A 201 7.09 -10.82 -6.02
CA GLY A 201 8.29 -11.64 -6.21
C GLY A 201 8.07 -12.72 -7.27
N MET A 202 9.07 -13.61 -7.38
CA MET A 202 9.08 -14.70 -8.33
C MET A 202 8.98 -16.04 -7.60
N SER A 203 7.98 -16.83 -7.95
CA SER A 203 7.92 -18.23 -7.53
C SER A 203 8.59 -19.10 -8.58
N SER A 204 9.77 -19.63 -8.27
CA SER A 204 10.40 -20.73 -8.99
C SER A 204 11.35 -21.50 -8.06
N GLN A 205 11.68 -22.75 -8.39
CA GLN A 205 12.63 -23.56 -7.60
C GLN A 205 14.04 -22.94 -7.50
N SER A 206 14.41 -22.08 -8.45
CA SER A 206 15.69 -21.38 -8.50
C SER A 206 15.55 -19.87 -8.27
N SER A 207 14.42 -19.42 -7.71
CA SER A 207 14.17 -17.99 -7.53
C SER A 207 15.11 -17.40 -6.49
N THR A 208 15.80 -16.31 -6.86
CA THR A 208 16.57 -15.48 -5.92
C THR A 208 15.77 -14.29 -5.40
N ASP A 209 14.50 -14.18 -5.78
CA ASP A 209 13.56 -13.14 -5.32
C ASP A 209 12.23 -13.81 -4.94
N PRO A 210 12.15 -14.47 -3.78
CA PRO A 210 10.96 -15.19 -3.37
C PRO A 210 9.79 -14.24 -3.15
N VAL A 211 8.57 -14.75 -3.31
CA VAL A 211 7.34 -13.98 -3.06
C VAL A 211 7.28 -13.59 -1.58
N SER A 212 7.26 -12.29 -1.32
CA SER A 212 7.23 -11.71 0.03
C SER A 212 6.04 -10.77 0.21
N SER A 213 5.67 -10.51 1.46
CA SER A 213 4.63 -9.54 1.80
C SER A 213 5.23 -8.17 2.15
N THR A 214 4.54 -7.11 1.74
CA THR A 214 4.86 -5.73 2.08
C THR A 214 3.62 -5.04 2.63
N TRP A 215 3.82 -4.05 3.50
CA TRP A 215 2.73 -3.26 4.08
C TRP A 215 2.92 -1.81 3.71
N LYS A 216 1.89 -1.20 3.14
CA LYS A 216 1.97 0.16 2.57
C LYS A 216 0.64 0.89 2.72
N THR A 217 0.71 2.21 2.60
CA THR A 217 -0.45 3.08 2.47
C THR A 217 -0.37 3.84 1.14
N TRP A 218 -1.39 3.74 0.31
CA TRP A 218 -1.55 4.50 -0.94
C TRP A 218 -2.62 5.57 -0.77
N THR A 219 -2.32 6.83 -1.01
CA THR A 219 -3.27 7.93 -1.03
C THR A 219 -3.56 8.35 -2.46
N PHE A 220 -4.84 8.37 -2.83
CA PHE A 220 -5.32 8.82 -4.13
C PHE A 220 -6.10 10.13 -3.98
N ASP A 221 -5.75 11.12 -4.80
CA ASP A 221 -6.59 12.29 -5.03
C ASP A 221 -7.47 12.03 -6.25
N LEU A 222 -8.77 11.96 -6.02
CA LEU A 222 -9.80 11.59 -6.99
C LEU A 222 -10.61 12.81 -7.42
N GLN A 223 -11.08 12.78 -8.66
CA GLN A 223 -12.02 13.73 -9.23
C GLN A 223 -13.17 12.99 -9.90
N TRP A 224 -14.40 13.48 -9.71
CA TRP A 224 -15.54 12.96 -10.45
C TRP A 224 -15.53 13.52 -11.87
N VAL A 225 -15.36 12.66 -12.88
CA VAL A 225 -15.33 13.04 -14.30
C VAL A 225 -16.04 11.99 -15.13
N ASN A 226 -16.87 12.43 -16.09
CA ASN A 226 -17.56 11.55 -17.04
C ASN A 226 -18.36 10.40 -16.38
N GLY A 227 -18.93 10.65 -15.19
CA GLY A 227 -19.75 9.67 -14.47
C GLY A 227 -18.95 8.64 -13.67
N ASP A 228 -17.68 8.91 -13.35
CA ASP A 228 -16.86 8.02 -12.53
C ASP A 228 -15.81 8.79 -11.69
N TRP A 229 -15.33 8.18 -10.62
CA TRP A 229 -14.19 8.70 -9.85
C TRP A 229 -12.88 8.38 -10.57
N LYS A 230 -12.02 9.35 -10.86
CA LYS A 230 -10.72 9.12 -11.51
C LYS A 230 -9.57 9.74 -10.74
N ILE A 231 -8.40 9.12 -10.79
CA ILE A 231 -7.19 9.60 -10.13
C ILE A 231 -6.64 10.82 -10.86
N THR A 232 -6.38 11.89 -10.11
CA THR A 232 -5.65 13.07 -10.58
C THR A 232 -4.18 12.98 -10.22
N THR A 233 -3.88 12.52 -9.01
CA THR A 233 -2.54 12.24 -8.51
C THR A 233 -2.62 11.21 -7.39
N ASP A 234 -1.50 10.58 -7.08
CA ASP A 234 -1.39 9.60 -6.00
C ASP A 234 -0.02 9.66 -5.32
N THR A 235 0.01 9.24 -4.05
CA THR A 235 1.23 9.13 -3.24
C THR A 235 1.21 7.83 -2.45
N GLN A 236 2.37 7.31 -2.09
CA GLN A 236 2.48 6.06 -1.35
C GLN A 236 3.59 6.18 -0.33
N LYS A 237 3.43 5.46 0.78
CA LYS A 237 4.43 5.32 1.83
C LYS A 237 4.42 3.90 2.38
N ASP A 238 5.54 3.51 2.97
CA ASP A 238 5.63 2.24 3.69
C ASP A 238 4.83 2.27 4.99
N GLY A 239 4.31 1.10 5.34
CA GLY A 239 3.58 0.84 6.55
C GLY A 239 2.24 1.59 6.72
N PRO A 240 1.67 1.56 7.94
CA PRO A 240 2.18 0.79 9.08
C PRO A 240 2.12 -0.71 8.82
N ALA A 241 3.15 -1.44 9.24
CA ALA A 241 3.20 -2.90 9.17
C ALA A 241 2.82 -3.49 10.53
N PRO A 242 1.92 -4.48 10.61
CA PRO A 242 1.79 -5.33 11.78
C PRO A 242 3.11 -6.03 12.08
N VAL A 243 3.28 -6.49 13.33
CA VAL A 243 4.41 -7.33 13.70
C VAL A 243 4.34 -8.62 12.85
N PRO A 244 5.42 -9.01 12.13
CA PRO A 244 5.45 -10.26 11.39
C PRO A 244 5.24 -11.46 12.31
N GLY A 245 4.51 -12.47 11.85
CA GLY A 245 4.45 -13.77 12.53
C GLY A 245 5.68 -14.62 12.20
N ASP A 246 5.95 -15.64 13.02
CA ASP A 246 7.02 -16.63 12.81
C ASP A 246 6.55 -17.77 11.88
N ASP A 247 5.95 -17.42 10.74
CA ASP A 247 5.44 -18.38 9.78
C ASP A 247 6.61 -19.01 8.99
N LYS A 248 6.58 -20.35 8.85
CA LYS A 248 7.52 -21.04 7.97
C LYS A 248 7.27 -20.59 6.51
N ALA A 249 8.33 -20.20 5.81
CA ALA A 249 8.26 -19.89 4.39
C ALA A 249 7.71 -21.09 3.59
N ALA A 250 6.71 -20.83 2.75
CA ALA A 250 6.15 -21.81 1.84
C ALA A 250 7.14 -22.13 0.71
N THR A 251 7.05 -23.35 0.16
CA THR A 251 7.81 -23.73 -1.04
C THR A 251 7.30 -22.98 -2.27
N SER A 252 8.13 -22.87 -3.31
CA SER A 252 7.71 -22.27 -4.59
C SER A 252 6.49 -22.98 -5.18
N ASP A 253 6.42 -24.30 -5.08
CA ASP A 253 5.30 -25.06 -5.64
C ASP A 253 4.00 -24.78 -4.88
N GLU A 254 4.06 -24.63 -3.56
CA GLU A 254 2.91 -24.24 -2.74
C GLU A 254 2.41 -22.83 -3.08
N ILE A 255 3.33 -21.87 -3.26
CA ILE A 255 2.97 -20.50 -3.63
C ILE A 255 2.40 -20.43 -5.05
N SER A 256 3.07 -21.04 -6.04
CA SER A 256 2.58 -21.10 -7.43
C SER A 256 1.18 -21.70 -7.50
N LYS A 257 0.98 -22.83 -6.82
CA LYS A 257 -0.33 -23.48 -6.74
C LYS A 257 -1.38 -22.59 -6.09
N ALA A 258 -1.06 -21.89 -5.01
CA ALA A 258 -1.99 -20.96 -4.38
C ALA A 258 -2.37 -19.80 -5.31
N ILE A 259 -1.41 -19.27 -6.08
CA ILE A 259 -1.66 -18.18 -7.05
C ILE A 259 -2.63 -18.64 -8.14
N GLU A 260 -2.43 -19.85 -8.67
CA GLU A 260 -3.26 -20.45 -9.70
C GLU A 260 -4.66 -20.82 -9.17
N GLU A 261 -4.75 -21.49 -8.02
CA GLU A 261 -6.01 -22.02 -7.50
C GLU A 261 -6.92 -20.92 -6.93
N TYR A 262 -6.35 -19.94 -6.22
CA TYR A 262 -7.13 -18.86 -5.62
C TYR A 262 -7.35 -17.68 -6.56
N GLY A 263 -6.58 -17.59 -7.66
CA GLY A 263 -6.63 -16.44 -8.56
C GLY A 263 -6.27 -15.13 -7.85
N GLY A 264 -6.33 -14.01 -8.60
CA GLY A 264 -6.24 -12.67 -8.05
C GLY A 264 -7.59 -11.95 -8.17
N PHE A 265 -7.92 -11.10 -7.22
CA PHE A 265 -9.09 -10.24 -7.36
C PHE A 265 -8.84 -9.20 -8.46
N THR A 266 -9.79 -9.06 -9.38
CA THR A 266 -9.81 -7.94 -10.34
C THR A 266 -10.36 -6.65 -9.69
N TYR A 267 -11.09 -6.80 -8.58
CA TYR A 267 -11.71 -5.72 -7.84
C TYR A 267 -11.64 -5.99 -6.33
N ALA A 268 -11.38 -4.93 -5.55
CA ALA A 268 -11.50 -4.96 -4.11
C ALA A 268 -12.99 -5.05 -3.73
N ARG A 269 -13.35 -6.06 -2.93
CA ARG A 269 -14.71 -6.25 -2.42
C ARG A 269 -14.94 -5.46 -1.14
#